data_AF-A0A2P6JPJ6-F1
#
_entry.id   AF-A0A2P6JPJ6-F1
#
_cell.length_a   1.000
_cell.length_b   1.000
_cell.length_c   1.000
_cell.angle_alpha   90.00
_cell.angle_beta   90.00
_cell.angle_gamma   90.00
#
_symmetry.space_group_name_H-M   'P 1'
#
loop_
_entity.id
_entity.type
_entity.pdbx_description
1 polymer ?
#
loop_
_entity_poly.entity_id
_entity_poly.type
_entity_poly.pdbx_seq_one_letter_code
_entity_poly.pdbx_strand_id
1 'polypeptide(L)'
;MNRYLHYLYVSLLALAGSLAHADDSSYPVTNPFLATIVGTPPQLAAPVPPETEVRQTDLAVTVLPERHLPPALSRYHDLHYRLAWHNEPAPLIFLIAGTGSGYSSPRLDYLKRVFWQAGMHVIILSSPTNHDFIAAASRSGLPGLGLSDARDLHTAMSMAVEHARDKKNLQITEYRLAGFSLGALNAAFVAHLDQSLRQFNFTRTLLLNPPVDLYASIRRLDALARTQLDGVSSGDSFYEHIFQKLARYFAESGGTDIEGGLFYGIQSSDSALTDAEMAMLIGAVFRFAAADLNFMADLVTEGGRYAPAGEKLKVSTSLTPYLRRALFCDFSCYLETQLWPVWNNANDGKSIDDMAWDTSLYSIAGFLRDNPNIAALTNADDFILTADNYRFITETFGERALLYPHGGHGGNLQHRDVVATMLHFMEGDVQ
;
A
#
# COMPACT_ATOMS: atom_id res chain seq x y z
N MET A 1 -3.70 47.20 63.31
CA MET A 1 -2.97 46.35 64.28
C MET A 1 -3.56 44.95 64.21
N ASN A 2 -3.07 44.13 63.28
CA ASN A 2 -2.19 42.96 63.52
C ASN A 2 -2.94 41.83 64.26
N ARG A 3 -3.11 40.63 63.70
CA ARG A 3 -2.05 39.76 63.13
C ARG A 3 -2.54 38.79 62.03
N TYR A 4 -1.86 38.84 60.88
CA TYR A 4 -1.34 37.77 59.97
C TYR A 4 -2.20 36.51 59.70
N LEU A 5 -2.72 36.21 58.50
CA LEU A 5 -2.13 36.01 57.14
C LEU A 5 -1.36 34.67 57.00
N HIS A 6 -1.67 33.93 55.91
CA HIS A 6 -1.12 32.66 55.35
C HIS A 6 -2.17 31.52 55.35
N TYR A 7 -2.69 30.94 54.26
CA TYR A 7 -2.21 30.76 52.89
C TYR A 7 -3.37 30.72 51.89
N LEU A 8 -3.13 31.24 50.67
CA LEU A 8 -3.94 31.13 49.47
C LEU A 8 -3.00 30.73 48.34
N TYR A 9 -3.14 29.51 47.79
CA TYR A 9 -2.59 29.04 46.50
C TYR A 9 -3.40 27.78 46.12
N VAL A 10 -4.39 27.89 45.23
CA VAL A 10 -4.30 27.61 43.78
C VAL A 10 -3.73 26.22 43.49
N SER A 11 -4.55 25.34 42.90
CA SER A 11 -4.20 24.54 41.71
C SER A 11 -5.44 23.78 41.20
N LEU A 12 -6.04 24.32 40.13
CA LEU A 12 -6.75 23.53 39.12
C LEU A 12 -5.78 22.45 38.63
N LEU A 13 -6.08 21.17 38.86
CA LEU A 13 -5.50 20.08 38.09
C LEU A 13 -6.46 19.81 36.93
N ALA A 14 -6.08 20.41 35.80
CA ALA A 14 -6.69 20.20 34.51
C ALA A 14 -6.63 18.72 34.12
N LEU A 15 -7.69 18.28 33.44
CA LEU A 15 -7.69 17.10 32.58
C LEU A 15 -6.48 17.20 31.62
N ALA A 16 -5.46 16.41 31.88
CA ALA A 16 -4.52 15.99 30.86
C ALA A 16 -4.98 14.60 30.41
N GLY A 17 -5.77 14.55 29.34
CA GLY A 17 -5.94 13.33 28.58
C GLY A 17 -4.54 12.88 28.14
N SER A 18 -4.19 11.65 28.48
CA SER A 18 -2.95 11.03 28.04
C SER A 18 -3.04 10.82 26.53
N LEU A 19 -2.53 11.77 25.76
CA LEU A 19 -2.16 11.52 24.38
C LEU A 19 -1.09 10.43 24.42
N ALA A 20 -1.46 9.19 24.09
CA ALA A 20 -0.51 8.12 23.83
C ALA A 20 0.25 8.47 22.54
N HIS A 21 1.22 9.38 22.64
CA HIS A 21 2.30 9.43 21.68
C HIS A 21 3.10 8.15 21.90
N ALA A 22 3.16 7.29 20.89
CA ALA A 22 4.11 6.19 20.88
C ALA A 22 5.50 6.78 21.18
N ASP A 23 6.19 6.20 22.17
CA ASP A 23 7.47 6.69 22.66
C ASP A 23 8.43 6.88 21.46
N ASP A 24 8.99 8.10 21.34
CA ASP A 24 9.80 8.62 20.22
C ASP A 24 11.08 7.80 19.95
N SER A 25 11.29 6.72 20.70
CA SER A 25 12.52 5.97 20.87
C SER A 25 12.48 4.50 20.43
N SER A 26 11.36 4.00 19.88
CA SER A 26 11.22 2.55 19.62
C SER A 26 11.73 2.09 18.24
N TYR A 27 11.52 2.85 17.16
CA TYR A 27 11.98 2.49 15.81
C TYR A 27 13.32 3.17 15.45
N PRO A 28 14.42 2.42 15.25
CA PRO A 28 15.78 2.99 15.22
C PRO A 28 16.25 3.49 13.84
N VAL A 29 15.51 3.21 12.76
CA VAL A 29 15.94 3.56 11.40
C VAL A 29 15.41 4.95 11.04
N THR A 30 16.28 5.95 11.07
CA THR A 30 15.92 7.36 10.85
C THR A 30 15.97 7.80 9.38
N ASN A 31 16.65 7.03 8.52
CA ASN A 31 16.67 7.29 7.08
C ASN A 31 15.42 6.69 6.43
N PRO A 32 14.56 7.52 5.78
CA PRO A 32 13.27 7.05 5.28
C PRO A 32 13.38 6.08 4.10
N PHE A 33 14.39 6.25 3.23
CA PHE A 33 14.62 5.32 2.13
C PHE A 33 15.09 3.97 2.65
N LEU A 34 16.02 3.98 3.60
CA LEU A 34 16.49 2.77 4.24
C LEU A 34 15.33 2.05 4.93
N ALA A 35 14.58 2.75 5.79
CA ALA A 35 13.43 2.19 6.49
C ALA A 35 12.43 1.51 5.53
N THR A 36 12.19 2.13 4.37
CA THR A 36 11.30 1.58 3.33
C THR A 36 11.84 0.30 2.69
N ILE A 37 13.15 0.20 2.49
CA ILE A 37 13.82 -0.95 1.85
C ILE A 37 13.95 -2.12 2.82
N VAL A 38 14.48 -1.89 4.03
CA VAL A 38 14.83 -2.96 4.97
C VAL A 38 13.74 -3.27 5.99
N GLY A 39 12.81 -2.35 6.18
CA GLY A 39 11.72 -2.52 7.14
C GLY A 39 12.19 -2.45 8.59
N THR A 40 11.58 -3.26 9.44
CA THR A 40 11.87 -3.30 10.86
C THR A 40 12.98 -4.30 11.14
N PRO A 41 14.00 -3.96 11.97
CA PRO A 41 14.98 -4.93 12.43
C PRO A 41 14.29 -6.18 13.00
N PRO A 42 14.70 -7.41 12.63
CA PRO A 42 14.02 -8.64 13.06
C PRO A 42 13.84 -8.78 14.57
N GLN A 43 14.78 -8.24 15.36
CA GLN A 43 14.72 -8.28 16.82
C GLN A 43 13.62 -7.37 17.38
N LEU A 44 13.21 -6.34 16.65
CA LEU A 44 12.16 -5.40 17.04
C LEU A 44 10.80 -5.74 16.42
N ALA A 45 10.78 -6.64 15.44
CA ALA A 45 9.55 -7.07 14.79
C ALA A 45 8.61 -7.82 15.76
N ALA A 46 7.31 -7.62 15.62
CA ALA A 46 6.32 -8.38 16.36
C ALA A 46 6.39 -9.85 15.93
N PRO A 47 6.45 -10.80 16.87
CA PRO A 47 6.43 -12.22 16.53
C PRO A 47 5.08 -12.59 15.93
N VAL A 48 5.11 -13.34 14.83
CA VAL A 48 3.94 -13.88 14.14
C VAL A 48 4.15 -15.37 13.86
N PRO A 49 3.09 -16.20 13.75
CA PRO A 49 3.24 -17.60 13.42
C PRO A 49 4.00 -17.79 12.09
N PRO A 50 4.76 -18.88 11.92
CA PRO A 50 5.26 -19.29 10.62
C PRO A 50 4.14 -19.46 9.59
N GLU A 51 4.43 -19.22 8.30
CA GLU A 51 3.44 -19.33 7.23
C GLU A 51 2.78 -20.72 7.17
N THR A 52 3.54 -21.77 7.49
CA THR A 52 3.08 -23.17 7.53
C THR A 52 2.08 -23.48 8.64
N GLU A 53 2.03 -22.65 9.68
CA GLU A 53 1.08 -22.81 10.80
C GLU A 53 -0.22 -22.05 10.57
N VAL A 54 -0.20 -21.03 9.71
CA VAL A 54 -1.40 -20.28 9.36
C VAL A 54 -2.24 -21.10 8.40
N ARG A 55 -3.48 -21.39 8.81
CA ARG A 55 -4.44 -22.07 7.95
C ARG A 55 -4.88 -21.14 6.82
N GLN A 56 -4.44 -21.46 5.60
CA GLN A 56 -4.66 -20.62 4.44
C GLN A 56 -4.75 -21.40 3.12
N THR A 57 -5.28 -20.75 2.09
CA THR A 57 -5.31 -21.23 0.71
C THR A 57 -5.45 -20.03 -0.23
N ASP A 58 -4.97 -20.20 -1.45
CA ASP A 58 -5.34 -19.30 -2.55
C ASP A 58 -6.63 -19.82 -3.19
N LEU A 59 -7.55 -18.91 -3.51
CA LEU A 59 -8.83 -19.15 -4.18
C LEU A 59 -8.94 -18.21 -5.37
N ALA A 60 -9.87 -18.48 -6.28
CA ALA A 60 -10.10 -17.63 -7.44
C ALA A 60 -11.60 -17.45 -7.71
N VAL A 61 -11.98 -16.26 -8.20
CA VAL A 61 -13.35 -15.93 -8.61
C VAL A 61 -13.34 -15.22 -9.96
N THR A 62 -14.30 -15.56 -10.82
CA THR A 62 -14.51 -14.88 -12.10
C THR A 62 -15.36 -13.63 -11.87
N VAL A 63 -14.73 -12.46 -11.75
CA VAL A 63 -15.43 -11.19 -11.45
C VAL A 63 -16.11 -10.60 -12.70
N LEU A 64 -15.47 -10.72 -13.86
CA LEU A 64 -15.95 -10.19 -15.15
C LEU A 64 -16.07 -11.34 -16.17
N PRO A 65 -17.15 -12.15 -16.15
CA PRO A 65 -17.32 -13.29 -17.05
C PRO A 65 -17.25 -12.97 -18.54
N GLU A 66 -17.58 -11.73 -18.92
CA GLU A 66 -17.55 -11.22 -20.29
C GLU A 66 -16.16 -10.73 -20.73
N ARG A 67 -15.17 -10.68 -19.83
CA ARG A 67 -13.82 -10.20 -20.15
C ARG A 67 -13.11 -11.20 -21.04
N HIS A 68 -12.76 -10.75 -22.24
CA HIS A 68 -11.91 -11.51 -23.15
C HIS A 68 -10.46 -11.06 -22.97
N LEU A 69 -9.58 -12.02 -22.66
CA LEU A 69 -8.14 -11.79 -22.59
C LEU A 69 -7.44 -12.55 -23.73
N PRO A 70 -6.31 -12.02 -24.25
CA PRO A 70 -5.53 -12.78 -25.20
C PRO A 70 -5.01 -14.08 -24.57
N PRO A 71 -4.78 -15.15 -25.36
CA PRO A 71 -4.34 -16.45 -24.83
C PRO A 71 -3.12 -16.38 -23.89
N ALA A 72 -2.18 -15.48 -24.16
CA ALA A 72 -1.01 -15.22 -23.30
C ALA A 72 -1.36 -14.90 -21.83
N LEU A 73 -2.53 -14.32 -21.58
CA LEU A 73 -2.98 -13.83 -20.29
C LEU A 73 -4.22 -14.53 -19.77
N SER A 74 -4.66 -15.61 -20.42
CA SER A 74 -5.84 -16.40 -20.00
C SER A 74 -5.82 -16.82 -18.53
N ARG A 75 -4.64 -17.03 -17.94
CA ARG A 75 -4.48 -17.34 -16.51
C ARG A 75 -4.97 -16.24 -15.56
N TYR A 76 -5.11 -15.02 -16.06
CA TYR A 76 -5.54 -13.83 -15.30
C TYR A 76 -7.03 -13.50 -15.52
N HIS A 77 -7.79 -14.41 -16.13
CA HIS A 77 -9.24 -14.25 -16.27
C HIS A 77 -9.94 -14.27 -14.90
N ASP A 78 -9.47 -15.15 -14.01
CA ASP A 78 -10.01 -15.24 -12.66
C ASP A 78 -9.17 -14.43 -11.68
N LEU A 79 -9.84 -13.66 -10.83
CA LEU A 79 -9.20 -12.91 -9.77
C LEU A 79 -8.81 -13.87 -8.66
N HIS A 80 -7.51 -14.02 -8.46
CA HIS A 80 -6.99 -14.81 -7.35
C HIS A 80 -6.92 -13.95 -6.09
N TYR A 81 -7.21 -14.58 -4.95
CA TYR A 81 -7.13 -13.96 -3.63
C TYR A 81 -6.68 -14.98 -2.61
N ARG A 82 -6.04 -14.51 -1.54
CA ARG A 82 -5.62 -15.37 -0.44
C ARG A 82 -6.63 -15.32 0.69
N LEU A 83 -6.98 -16.49 1.22
CA LEU A 83 -7.81 -16.65 2.40
C LEU A 83 -7.00 -17.29 3.53
N ALA A 84 -6.96 -16.67 4.70
CA ALA A 84 -6.60 -17.32 5.96
C ALA A 84 -7.83 -17.34 6.88
N TRP A 85 -8.09 -18.46 7.55
CA TRP A 85 -9.36 -18.63 8.28
C TRP A 85 -9.25 -19.47 9.56
N HIS A 86 -10.23 -19.31 10.43
CA HIS A 86 -10.47 -20.09 11.65
C HIS A 86 -11.67 -21.04 11.49
N ASN A 87 -11.77 -22.07 12.34
CA ASN A 87 -12.97 -22.93 12.35
C ASN A 87 -14.16 -22.26 13.07
N GLU A 88 -13.86 -21.41 14.05
CA GLU A 88 -14.85 -20.72 14.86
C GLU A 88 -15.35 -19.43 14.18
N PRO A 89 -16.54 -18.92 14.55
CA PRO A 89 -16.98 -17.59 14.17
C PRO A 89 -15.93 -16.52 14.49
N ALA A 90 -15.59 -15.68 13.52
CA ALA A 90 -14.59 -14.63 13.69
C ALA A 90 -14.86 -13.41 12.80
N PRO A 91 -14.33 -12.22 13.15
CA PRO A 91 -14.35 -11.07 12.25
C PRO A 91 -13.58 -11.41 10.97
N LEU A 92 -14.01 -10.89 9.83
CA LEU A 92 -13.23 -10.94 8.59
C LEU A 92 -12.60 -9.59 8.30
N ILE A 93 -11.28 -9.56 8.14
CA ILE A 93 -10.57 -8.38 7.64
C ILE A 93 -10.18 -8.57 6.17
N PHE A 94 -10.47 -7.56 5.35
CA PHE A 94 -9.90 -7.44 4.02
C PHE A 94 -8.58 -6.67 4.04
N LEU A 95 -7.57 -7.17 3.33
CA LEU A 95 -6.29 -6.51 3.11
C LEU A 95 -6.12 -6.15 1.64
N ILE A 96 -6.00 -4.85 1.33
CA ILE A 96 -5.81 -4.34 -0.04
C ILE A 96 -4.34 -3.96 -0.25
N ALA A 97 -3.74 -4.51 -1.31
CA ALA A 97 -2.35 -4.24 -1.65
C ALA A 97 -2.07 -2.83 -2.15
N GLY A 98 -0.84 -2.39 -1.96
CA GLY A 98 -0.31 -1.14 -2.52
C GLY A 98 0.05 -1.23 -3.99
N THR A 99 0.52 -0.12 -4.56
CA THR A 99 0.79 0.05 -6.00
C THR A 99 1.51 -1.14 -6.63
N GLY A 100 0.94 -1.69 -7.70
CA GLY A 100 1.48 -2.81 -8.46
C GLY A 100 1.65 -4.12 -7.68
N SER A 101 1.27 -4.17 -6.39
CA SER A 101 1.49 -5.35 -5.55
C SER A 101 0.32 -6.33 -5.66
N GLY A 102 0.64 -7.62 -5.71
CA GLY A 102 -0.34 -8.69 -5.72
C GLY A 102 -0.75 -9.14 -4.32
N TYR A 103 -1.78 -9.98 -4.24
CA TYR A 103 -2.29 -10.59 -3.01
C TYR A 103 -1.26 -11.45 -2.26
N SER A 104 -0.18 -11.87 -2.94
CA SER A 104 0.91 -12.66 -2.37
C SER A 104 2.13 -11.82 -1.93
N SER A 105 1.99 -10.50 -1.81
CA SER A 105 3.11 -9.63 -1.44
C SER A 105 3.62 -9.90 0.00
N PRO A 106 4.94 -9.86 0.26
CA PRO A 106 5.49 -10.16 1.59
C PRO A 106 4.92 -9.29 2.72
N ARG A 107 4.65 -8.01 2.45
CA ARG A 107 4.08 -7.09 3.43
C ARG A 107 2.67 -7.51 3.86
N LEU A 108 1.81 -7.85 2.90
CA LEU A 108 0.46 -8.31 3.24
C LEU A 108 0.47 -9.72 3.81
N ASP A 109 1.42 -10.57 3.42
CA ASP A 109 1.60 -11.86 4.07
C ASP A 109 1.89 -11.69 5.57
N TYR A 110 2.81 -10.80 5.93
CA TYR A 110 3.08 -10.47 7.33
C TYR A 110 1.82 -9.96 8.05
N LEU A 111 1.13 -8.96 7.48
CA LEU A 111 -0.10 -8.41 8.08
C LEU A 111 -1.22 -9.45 8.21
N LYS A 112 -1.34 -10.36 7.24
CA LYS A 112 -2.27 -11.50 7.31
C LYS A 112 -1.96 -12.36 8.53
N ARG A 113 -0.69 -12.64 8.80
CA ARG A 113 -0.29 -13.44 9.98
C ARG A 113 -0.54 -12.70 11.28
N VAL A 114 -0.31 -11.39 11.33
CA VAL A 114 -0.67 -10.52 12.46
C VAL A 114 -2.18 -10.62 12.76
N PHE A 115 -3.03 -10.35 11.77
CA PHE A 115 -4.47 -10.32 12.00
C PHE A 115 -5.09 -11.70 12.19
N TRP A 116 -4.57 -12.72 11.52
CA TRP A 116 -5.01 -14.10 11.74
C TRP A 116 -4.67 -14.58 13.15
N GLN A 117 -3.48 -14.26 13.67
CA GLN A 117 -3.10 -14.55 15.05
C GLN A 117 -4.00 -13.83 16.06
N ALA A 118 -4.48 -12.62 15.73
CA ALA A 118 -5.48 -11.88 16.52
C ALA A 118 -6.93 -12.41 16.35
N GLY A 119 -7.10 -13.61 15.79
CA GLY A 119 -8.40 -14.29 15.74
C GLY A 119 -9.30 -13.88 14.58
N MET A 120 -8.80 -13.14 13.58
CA MET A 120 -9.59 -12.75 12.40
C MET A 120 -9.44 -13.75 11.24
N HIS A 121 -10.51 -13.93 10.46
CA HIS A 121 -10.36 -14.39 9.07
C HIS A 121 -9.74 -13.26 8.24
N VAL A 122 -8.91 -13.60 7.27
CA VAL A 122 -8.23 -12.61 6.41
C VAL A 122 -8.46 -12.95 4.95
N ILE A 123 -8.95 -11.98 4.17
CA ILE A 123 -8.92 -12.01 2.70
C ILE A 123 -7.94 -10.97 2.20
N ILE A 124 -6.99 -11.37 1.35
CA ILE A 124 -6.04 -10.46 0.70
C ILE A 124 -6.39 -10.30 -0.78
N LEU A 125 -6.47 -9.05 -1.22
CA LEU A 125 -6.70 -8.68 -2.62
C LEU A 125 -5.49 -7.92 -3.18
N SER A 126 -5.17 -8.20 -4.44
CA SER A 126 -4.22 -7.42 -5.22
C SER A 126 -4.69 -5.97 -5.37
N SER A 127 -3.74 -5.07 -5.61
CA SER A 127 -4.05 -3.67 -5.88
C SER A 127 -4.83 -3.56 -7.19
N PRO A 128 -5.74 -2.58 -7.33
CA PRO A 128 -6.35 -2.24 -8.62
C PRO A 128 -5.32 -1.96 -9.73
N THR A 129 -4.09 -1.61 -9.36
CA THR A 129 -2.98 -1.35 -10.30
C THR A 129 -2.09 -2.57 -10.57
N ASN A 130 -2.35 -3.72 -9.95
CA ASN A 130 -1.66 -4.96 -10.29
C ASN A 130 -2.26 -5.56 -11.57
N HIS A 131 -1.40 -6.21 -12.37
CA HIS A 131 -1.80 -6.83 -13.63
C HIS A 131 -2.96 -7.83 -13.48
N ASP A 132 -3.03 -8.59 -12.39
CA ASP A 132 -4.07 -9.60 -12.18
C ASP A 132 -5.45 -8.96 -11.96
N PHE A 133 -5.52 -7.88 -11.18
CA PHE A 133 -6.74 -7.15 -10.90
C PHE A 133 -7.21 -6.38 -12.13
N ILE A 134 -6.29 -5.72 -12.84
CA ILE A 134 -6.61 -5.03 -14.11
C ILE A 134 -7.26 -6.00 -15.09
N ALA A 135 -6.70 -7.21 -15.21
CA ALA A 135 -7.22 -8.24 -16.10
C ALA A 135 -8.57 -8.81 -15.63
N ALA A 136 -8.69 -9.20 -14.37
CA ALA A 136 -9.81 -10.00 -13.88
C ALA A 136 -11.00 -9.20 -13.36
N ALA A 137 -10.77 -7.99 -12.83
CA ALA A 137 -11.75 -7.28 -12.00
C ALA A 137 -11.88 -5.78 -12.28
N SER A 138 -10.92 -5.15 -12.97
CA SER A 138 -11.06 -3.76 -13.40
C SER A 138 -12.04 -3.67 -14.57
N ARG A 139 -13.15 -2.95 -14.40
CA ARG A 139 -14.16 -2.81 -15.47
C ARG A 139 -13.66 -1.94 -16.61
N SER A 140 -13.04 -0.80 -16.28
CA SER A 140 -12.46 0.11 -17.29
C SER A 140 -11.15 -0.40 -17.85
N GLY A 141 -10.40 -1.23 -17.12
CA GLY A 141 -8.99 -1.53 -17.42
C GLY A 141 -8.03 -0.37 -17.11
N LEU A 142 -8.54 0.74 -16.56
CA LEU A 142 -7.80 1.97 -16.28
C LEU A 142 -7.95 2.32 -14.80
N PRO A 143 -7.16 1.69 -13.91
CA PRO A 143 -7.19 2.00 -12.48
C PRO A 143 -6.55 3.37 -12.19
N GLY A 144 -6.83 3.91 -11.00
CA GLY A 144 -6.35 5.22 -10.56
C GLY A 144 -7.46 6.24 -10.32
N LEU A 145 -8.73 5.82 -10.40
CA LEU A 145 -9.88 6.67 -10.08
C LEU A 145 -10.56 6.15 -8.82
N GLY A 146 -10.42 6.89 -7.70
CA GLY A 146 -10.82 6.45 -6.35
C GLY A 146 -12.19 5.75 -6.27
N LEU A 147 -13.27 6.40 -6.73
CA LEU A 147 -14.61 5.80 -6.72
C LEU A 147 -14.79 4.64 -7.71
N SER A 148 -14.12 4.66 -8.86
CA SER A 148 -14.23 3.56 -9.84
C SER A 148 -13.53 2.31 -9.30
N ASP A 149 -12.30 2.48 -8.83
CA ASP A 149 -11.50 1.42 -8.23
C ASP A 149 -12.19 0.84 -6.99
N ALA A 150 -12.81 1.69 -6.16
CA ALA A 150 -13.58 1.24 -5.00
C ALA A 150 -14.80 0.40 -5.39
N ARG A 151 -15.51 0.72 -6.47
CA ARG A 151 -16.62 -0.12 -6.96
C ARG A 151 -16.12 -1.45 -7.50
N ASP A 152 -14.98 -1.47 -8.20
CA ASP A 152 -14.39 -2.70 -8.73
C ASP A 152 -13.94 -3.60 -7.57
N LEU A 153 -13.24 -3.03 -6.58
CA LEU A 153 -12.85 -3.70 -5.34
C LEU A 153 -14.05 -4.21 -4.55
N HIS A 154 -15.07 -3.40 -4.33
CA HIS A 154 -16.27 -3.81 -3.58
C HIS A 154 -16.99 -4.99 -4.24
N THR A 155 -17.05 -4.99 -5.58
CA THR A 155 -17.57 -6.14 -6.35
C THR A 155 -16.71 -7.39 -6.14
N ALA A 156 -15.39 -7.28 -6.30
CA ALA A 156 -14.46 -8.37 -6.09
C ALA A 156 -14.49 -8.92 -4.65
N MET A 157 -14.55 -8.04 -3.64
CA MET A 157 -14.66 -8.37 -2.22
C MET A 157 -15.93 -9.17 -1.93
N SER A 158 -17.06 -8.74 -2.52
CA SER A 158 -18.35 -9.42 -2.37
C SER A 158 -18.28 -10.85 -2.89
N MET A 159 -17.76 -11.03 -4.11
CA MET A 159 -17.64 -12.34 -4.73
C MET A 159 -16.63 -13.23 -3.99
N ALA A 160 -15.50 -12.66 -3.54
CA ALA A 160 -14.49 -13.39 -2.80
C ALA A 160 -15.01 -13.89 -1.43
N VAL A 161 -15.81 -13.07 -0.72
CA VAL A 161 -16.42 -13.48 0.55
C VAL A 161 -17.45 -14.58 0.35
N GLU A 162 -18.37 -14.43 -0.59
CA GLU A 162 -19.40 -15.47 -0.84
C GLU A 162 -18.73 -16.78 -1.28
N HIS A 163 -17.75 -16.71 -2.20
CA HIS A 163 -16.99 -17.88 -2.61
C HIS A 163 -16.21 -18.51 -1.45
N ALA A 164 -15.60 -17.70 -0.57
CA ALA A 164 -14.89 -18.21 0.59
C ALA A 164 -15.86 -18.92 1.56
N ARG A 165 -17.00 -18.28 1.88
CA ARG A 165 -18.07 -18.83 2.73
C ARG A 165 -18.50 -20.20 2.22
N ASP A 166 -18.79 -20.31 0.93
CA ASP A 166 -19.21 -21.57 0.32
C ASP A 166 -18.12 -22.64 0.37
N LYS A 167 -16.86 -22.28 0.07
CA LYS A 167 -15.76 -23.25 -0.03
C LYS A 167 -15.22 -23.73 1.31
N LYS A 168 -15.27 -22.89 2.36
CA LYS A 168 -14.67 -23.20 3.67
C LYS A 168 -15.66 -23.16 4.83
N ASN A 169 -16.95 -22.95 4.55
CA ASN A 169 -18.00 -22.82 5.56
C ASN A 169 -17.66 -21.72 6.59
N LEU A 170 -17.19 -20.56 6.13
CA LEU A 170 -16.81 -19.47 7.04
C LEU A 170 -18.03 -18.91 7.76
N GLN A 171 -17.87 -18.77 9.07
CA GLN A 171 -18.77 -17.99 9.92
C GLN A 171 -18.11 -16.64 10.20
N ILE A 172 -18.65 -15.58 9.59
CA ILE A 172 -18.15 -14.21 9.71
C ILE A 172 -19.05 -13.43 10.66
N THR A 173 -18.48 -12.86 11.72
CA THR A 173 -19.24 -12.09 12.74
C THR A 173 -19.39 -10.62 12.39
N GLU A 174 -18.39 -10.04 11.74
CA GLU A 174 -18.36 -8.64 11.28
C GLU A 174 -17.28 -8.45 10.20
N TYR A 175 -17.25 -7.28 9.55
CA TYR A 175 -16.25 -6.94 8.54
C TYR A 175 -15.34 -5.80 8.99
N ARG A 176 -14.05 -5.95 8.71
CA ARG A 176 -13.00 -4.97 8.92
C ARG A 176 -12.22 -4.78 7.62
N LEU A 177 -11.52 -3.66 7.50
CA LEU A 177 -10.80 -3.32 6.29
C LEU A 177 -9.43 -2.72 6.64
N ALA A 178 -8.40 -3.10 5.91
CA ALA A 178 -7.15 -2.38 5.93
C ALA A 178 -6.53 -2.36 4.54
N GLY A 179 -5.73 -1.33 4.28
CA GLY A 179 -4.98 -1.21 3.05
C GLY A 179 -3.63 -0.58 3.31
N PHE A 180 -2.67 -0.88 2.44
CA PHE A 180 -1.33 -0.29 2.50
C PHE A 180 -1.07 0.60 1.28
N SER A 181 -0.53 1.80 1.50
CA SER A 181 -0.16 2.74 0.43
C SER A 181 -1.37 3.04 -0.46
N LEU A 182 -1.29 2.86 -1.77
CA LEU A 182 -2.45 2.97 -2.67
C LEU A 182 -3.66 2.12 -2.20
N GLY A 183 -3.42 0.93 -1.65
CA GLY A 183 -4.48 0.10 -1.08
C GLY A 183 -5.17 0.76 0.11
N ALA A 184 -4.49 1.62 0.86
CA ALA A 184 -5.08 2.42 1.94
C ALA A 184 -5.99 3.53 1.37
N LEU A 185 -5.55 4.23 0.31
CA LEU A 185 -6.41 5.16 -0.43
C LEU A 185 -7.66 4.43 -0.95
N ASN A 186 -7.48 3.25 -1.55
CA ASN A 186 -8.60 2.44 -2.03
C ASN A 186 -9.51 2.00 -0.88
N ALA A 187 -8.97 1.58 0.26
CA ALA A 187 -9.74 1.21 1.44
C ALA A 187 -10.62 2.37 1.95
N ALA A 188 -10.10 3.60 1.93
CA ALA A 188 -10.86 4.79 2.29
C ALA A 188 -12.06 5.01 1.36
N PHE A 189 -11.86 4.91 0.04
CA PHE A 189 -12.96 5.02 -0.93
C PHE A 189 -13.93 3.84 -0.89
N VAL A 190 -13.47 2.61 -0.63
CA VAL A 190 -14.33 1.43 -0.41
C VAL A 190 -15.21 1.63 0.81
N ALA A 191 -14.64 2.10 1.93
CA ALA A 191 -15.42 2.42 3.13
C ALA A 191 -16.43 3.55 2.88
N HIS A 192 -16.04 4.58 2.12
CA HIS A 192 -16.94 5.67 1.74
C HIS A 192 -18.10 5.19 0.86
N LEU A 193 -17.82 4.35 -0.13
CA LEU A 193 -18.84 3.72 -0.98
C LEU A 193 -19.78 2.83 -0.15
N ASP A 194 -19.23 2.01 0.74
CA ASP A 194 -20.00 1.07 1.55
C ASP A 194 -20.87 1.76 2.61
N GLN A 195 -20.61 3.02 2.98
CA GLN A 195 -21.54 3.80 3.81
C GLN A 195 -22.94 3.89 3.19
N SER A 196 -23.01 3.93 1.85
CA SER A 196 -24.27 3.96 1.11
C SER A 196 -24.79 2.55 0.80
N LEU A 197 -23.91 1.62 0.41
CA LEU A 197 -24.31 0.25 0.04
C LEU A 197 -24.69 -0.61 1.25
N ARG A 198 -24.08 -0.35 2.41
CA ARG A 198 -24.29 -1.05 3.69
C ARG A 198 -24.15 -2.56 3.59
N GLN A 199 -23.27 -3.04 2.71
CA GLN A 199 -23.09 -4.47 2.50
C GLN A 199 -22.13 -5.05 3.53
N PHE A 200 -21.00 -4.37 3.76
CA PHE A 200 -20.01 -4.81 4.74
C PHE A 200 -20.20 -4.10 6.10
N ASN A 201 -20.61 -2.83 6.10
CA ASN A 201 -20.71 -1.98 7.29
C ASN A 201 -19.45 -2.08 8.15
N PHE A 202 -18.29 -1.76 7.57
CA PHE A 202 -16.99 -1.97 8.22
C PHE A 202 -16.96 -1.39 9.64
N THR A 203 -16.69 -2.25 10.62
CA THR A 203 -16.63 -1.84 12.03
C THR A 203 -15.30 -1.20 12.38
N ARG A 204 -14.23 -1.53 11.64
CA ARG A 204 -12.92 -0.87 11.69
C ARG A 204 -12.27 -0.82 10.30
N THR A 205 -11.69 0.34 9.97
CA THR A 205 -10.93 0.57 8.74
C THR A 205 -9.57 1.20 9.07
N LEU A 206 -8.46 0.54 8.72
CA LEU A 206 -7.11 1.02 8.99
C LEU A 206 -6.38 1.39 7.69
N LEU A 207 -5.97 2.66 7.58
CA LEU A 207 -5.26 3.20 6.43
C LEU A 207 -3.76 3.24 6.74
N LEU A 208 -2.96 2.34 6.16
CA LEU A 208 -1.51 2.24 6.43
C LEU A 208 -0.71 3.01 5.38
N ASN A 209 -0.03 4.07 5.78
CA ASN A 209 0.72 5.00 4.93
C ASN A 209 -0.07 5.47 3.69
N PRO A 210 -1.30 5.99 3.84
CA PRO A 210 -2.12 6.35 2.69
C PRO A 210 -1.53 7.56 1.95
N PRO A 211 -1.46 7.55 0.60
CA PRO A 211 -1.32 8.79 -0.14
C PRO A 211 -2.59 9.62 0.09
N VAL A 212 -2.43 10.89 0.43
CA VAL A 212 -3.56 11.83 0.53
C VAL A 212 -3.95 12.33 -0.85
N ASP A 213 -2.94 12.73 -1.62
CA ASP A 213 -3.07 13.17 -3.01
C ASP A 213 -2.26 12.21 -3.87
N LEU A 214 -2.97 11.34 -4.58
CA LEU A 214 -2.35 10.34 -5.44
C LEU A 214 -1.49 10.98 -6.53
N TYR A 215 -1.94 12.11 -7.10
CA TYR A 215 -1.22 12.82 -8.14
C TYR A 215 0.10 13.39 -7.63
N ALA A 216 0.10 13.99 -6.44
CA ALA A 216 1.33 14.46 -5.80
C ALA A 216 2.28 13.30 -5.46
N SER A 217 1.74 12.18 -4.93
CA SER A 217 2.55 11.01 -4.55
C SER A 217 3.21 10.35 -5.76
N ILE A 218 2.52 10.16 -6.88
CA ILE A 218 3.14 9.54 -8.07
C ILE A 218 4.24 10.43 -8.66
N ARG A 219 4.09 11.76 -8.65
CA ARG A 219 5.13 12.67 -9.14
C ARG A 219 6.39 12.62 -8.28
N ARG A 220 6.23 12.46 -6.96
CA ARG A 220 7.34 12.25 -6.02
C ARG A 220 8.04 10.92 -6.29
N LEU A 221 7.29 9.84 -6.48
CA LEU A 221 7.84 8.52 -6.83
C LEU A 221 8.59 8.55 -8.16
N ASP A 222 8.02 9.15 -9.20
CA ASP A 222 8.65 9.29 -10.51
C ASP A 222 9.95 10.11 -10.43
N ALA A 223 10.05 11.07 -9.51
CA ALA A 223 11.26 11.84 -9.29
C ALA A 223 12.41 11.02 -8.68
N LEU A 224 12.11 10.00 -7.86
CA LEU A 224 13.14 9.11 -7.29
C LEU A 224 13.86 8.30 -8.38
N ALA A 225 13.15 7.92 -9.45
CA ALA A 225 13.74 7.21 -10.59
C ALA A 225 14.59 8.13 -11.50
N ARG A 226 14.56 9.44 -11.27
CA ARG A 226 15.31 10.46 -12.03
C ARG A 226 16.43 11.10 -11.22
N THR A 227 16.71 10.62 -10.01
CA THR A 227 17.78 11.15 -9.17
C THR A 227 19.13 10.98 -9.88
N GLN A 228 19.92 12.05 -9.91
CA GLN A 228 21.27 12.02 -10.49
C GLN A 228 22.23 11.37 -9.50
N LEU A 229 23.05 10.42 -9.97
CA LEU A 229 24.09 9.80 -9.15
C LEU A 229 25.46 10.36 -9.50
N ASP A 230 26.21 10.74 -8.47
CA ASP A 230 27.61 11.11 -8.62
C ASP A 230 28.42 9.87 -9.03
N GLY A 231 29.22 10.01 -10.09
CA GLY A 231 30.09 8.94 -10.57
C GLY A 231 29.44 7.92 -11.53
N VAL A 232 28.12 7.99 -11.76
CA VAL A 232 27.44 7.18 -12.79
C VAL A 232 27.23 8.03 -14.04
N SER A 233 28.07 7.81 -15.06
CA SER A 233 27.88 8.43 -16.38
C SER A 233 26.77 7.74 -17.17
N SER A 234 26.23 8.38 -18.21
CA SER A 234 25.21 7.78 -19.10
C SER A 234 25.63 6.47 -19.79
N GLY A 235 26.90 6.06 -19.66
CA GLY A 235 27.45 4.80 -20.19
C GLY A 235 27.45 3.62 -19.20
N ASP A 236 27.40 3.87 -17.88
CA ASP A 236 27.35 2.81 -16.88
C ASP A 236 25.90 2.65 -16.38
N SER A 237 25.37 1.43 -16.42
CA SER A 237 24.02 1.20 -15.91
C SER A 237 24.03 1.34 -14.38
N PHE A 238 23.06 2.06 -13.82
CA PHE A 238 22.82 2.14 -12.37
C PHE A 238 22.96 0.78 -11.66
N TYR A 239 22.43 -0.28 -12.27
CA TYR A 239 22.50 -1.64 -11.75
C TYR A 239 23.93 -2.19 -11.66
N GLU A 240 24.79 -1.83 -12.61
CA GLU A 240 26.21 -2.20 -12.60
C GLU A 240 26.94 -1.51 -11.43
N HIS A 241 26.64 -0.23 -11.20
CA HIS A 241 27.20 0.52 -10.07
C HIS A 241 26.78 -0.07 -8.71
N ILE A 242 25.50 -0.40 -8.54
CA ILE A 242 25.02 -1.11 -7.35
C ILE A 242 25.67 -2.50 -7.22
N PHE A 243 25.77 -3.24 -8.32
CA PHE A 243 26.42 -4.56 -8.33
C PHE A 243 27.89 -4.48 -7.93
N GLN A 244 28.63 -3.46 -8.37
CA GLN A 244 30.03 -3.24 -7.98
C GLN A 244 30.17 -2.95 -6.48
N LYS A 245 29.26 -2.17 -5.88
CA LYS A 245 29.23 -1.96 -4.42
C LYS A 245 28.97 -3.26 -3.67
N LEU A 246 28.00 -4.06 -4.13
CA LEU A 246 27.73 -5.38 -3.56
C LEU A 246 28.96 -6.30 -3.68
N ALA A 247 29.58 -6.36 -4.85
CA ALA A 247 30.76 -7.18 -5.10
C ALA A 247 31.94 -6.76 -4.21
N ARG A 248 32.15 -5.46 -4.00
CA ARG A 248 33.18 -4.93 -3.10
C ARG A 248 32.92 -5.31 -1.65
N TYR A 249 31.69 -5.13 -1.18
CA TYR A 249 31.27 -5.56 0.16
C TYR A 249 31.56 -7.06 0.38
N PHE A 250 31.17 -7.93 -0.54
CA PHE A 250 31.45 -9.37 -0.44
C PHE A 250 32.94 -9.72 -0.53
N ALA A 251 33.71 -8.99 -1.33
CA ALA A 251 35.16 -9.18 -1.43
C ALA A 251 35.90 -8.78 -0.14
N GLU A 252 35.44 -7.73 0.55
CA GLU A 252 36.04 -7.20 1.78
C GLU A 252 35.59 -7.96 3.03
N SER A 253 34.33 -8.40 3.08
CA SER A 253 33.73 -9.10 4.22
C SER A 253 34.07 -10.61 4.29
N GLY A 254 34.53 -11.21 3.19
CA GLY A 254 35.11 -12.55 3.19
C GLY A 254 34.16 -13.73 3.47
N GLY A 255 32.83 -13.57 3.44
CA GLY A 255 31.91 -14.62 3.91
C GLY A 255 30.51 -14.67 3.30
N THR A 256 30.08 -15.91 3.07
CA THR A 256 28.91 -16.50 2.40
C THR A 256 27.52 -16.31 3.02
N ASP A 257 27.31 -15.37 3.94
CA ASP A 257 26.05 -15.28 4.68
C ASP A 257 25.09 -14.24 4.07
N ILE A 258 24.17 -14.72 3.22
CA ILE A 258 23.14 -13.92 2.54
C ILE A 258 21.82 -14.16 3.26
N GLU A 259 21.67 -13.62 4.47
CA GLU A 259 20.37 -13.54 5.16
C GLU A 259 20.00 -12.08 5.47
N GLY A 260 18.80 -11.85 6.01
CA GLY A 260 18.11 -10.55 6.13
C GLY A 260 18.87 -9.40 6.83
N GLY A 261 20.08 -9.64 7.35
CA GLY A 261 21.04 -8.63 7.79
C GLY A 261 21.91 -8.03 6.69
N LEU A 262 21.89 -8.57 5.46
CA LEU A 262 22.78 -8.15 4.36
C LEU A 262 22.70 -6.65 4.06
N PHE A 263 21.48 -6.10 3.92
CA PHE A 263 21.33 -4.66 3.67
C PHE A 263 21.81 -3.81 4.86
N TYR A 264 21.53 -4.21 6.09
CA TYR A 264 22.06 -3.53 7.28
C TYR A 264 23.59 -3.60 7.35
N GLY A 265 24.17 -4.74 6.97
CA GLY A 265 25.61 -4.95 6.86
C GLY A 265 26.24 -4.06 5.79
N ILE A 266 25.63 -3.95 4.61
CA ILE A 266 26.05 -3.04 3.53
C ILE A 266 25.98 -1.59 4.01
N GLN A 267 24.86 -1.17 4.62
CA GLN A 267 24.68 0.20 5.09
C GLN A 267 25.60 0.58 6.26
N SER A 268 26.14 -0.40 6.99
CA SER A 268 27.11 -0.18 8.06
C SER A 268 28.57 -0.26 7.58
N SER A 269 28.80 -0.38 6.27
CA SER A 269 30.12 -0.54 5.65
C SER A 269 30.51 0.64 4.78
N ASP A 270 31.76 0.66 4.32
CA ASP A 270 32.25 1.64 3.33
C ASP A 270 31.57 1.51 1.96
N SER A 271 30.83 0.41 1.73
CA SER A 271 30.01 0.17 0.55
C SER A 271 28.55 0.59 0.73
N ALA A 272 28.24 1.37 1.78
CA ALA A 272 26.90 1.89 2.02
C ALA A 272 26.31 2.61 0.79
N LEU A 273 25.02 2.38 0.58
CA LEU A 273 24.23 3.09 -0.42
C LEU A 273 23.91 4.49 0.09
N THR A 274 24.11 5.47 -0.78
CA THR A 274 23.70 6.85 -0.55
C THR A 274 22.17 6.98 -0.62
N ASP A 275 21.64 8.08 -0.11
CA ASP A 275 20.21 8.40 -0.23
C ASP A 275 19.76 8.42 -1.69
N ALA A 276 20.60 8.94 -2.58
CA ALA A 276 20.31 8.98 -4.01
C ALA A 276 20.24 7.57 -4.63
N GLU A 277 21.13 6.66 -4.25
CA GLU A 277 21.11 5.27 -4.70
C GLU A 277 19.91 4.51 -4.15
N MET A 278 19.56 4.70 -2.87
CA MET A 278 18.38 4.10 -2.26
C MET A 278 17.08 4.65 -2.88
N ALA A 279 17.01 5.96 -3.11
CA ALA A 279 15.91 6.58 -3.84
C ALA A 279 15.76 5.96 -5.23
N MET A 280 16.85 5.77 -5.98
CA MET A 280 16.80 5.13 -7.28
C MET A 280 16.39 3.65 -7.22
N LEU A 281 16.81 2.89 -6.19
CA LEU A 281 16.35 1.50 -6.01
C LEU A 281 14.83 1.45 -5.83
N ILE A 282 14.29 2.32 -4.98
CA ILE A 282 12.84 2.46 -4.78
C ILE A 282 12.18 2.88 -6.10
N GLY A 283 12.69 3.91 -6.75
CA GLY A 283 12.19 4.41 -8.03
C GLY A 283 12.20 3.35 -9.14
N ALA A 284 13.20 2.47 -9.17
CA ALA A 284 13.28 1.36 -10.13
C ALA A 284 12.17 0.34 -9.89
N VAL A 285 11.91 -0.06 -8.65
CA VAL A 285 10.79 -0.98 -8.31
C VAL A 285 9.45 -0.39 -8.75
N PHE A 286 9.22 0.89 -8.45
CA PHE A 286 8.01 1.60 -8.88
C PHE A 286 7.94 1.77 -10.41
N ARG A 287 9.08 1.85 -11.10
CA ARG A 287 9.11 1.89 -12.56
C ARG A 287 8.62 0.58 -13.18
N PHE A 288 8.96 -0.57 -12.60
CA PHE A 288 8.41 -1.85 -13.04
C PHE A 288 6.91 -1.93 -12.79
N ALA A 289 6.43 -1.46 -11.64
CA ALA A 289 4.99 -1.39 -11.35
C ALA A 289 4.25 -0.48 -12.36
N ALA A 290 4.82 0.69 -12.71
CA ALA A 290 4.27 1.57 -13.73
C ALA A 290 4.28 0.91 -15.12
N ALA A 291 5.34 0.18 -15.47
CA ALA A 291 5.42 -0.52 -16.75
C ALA A 291 4.37 -1.62 -16.88
N ASP A 292 4.17 -2.42 -15.82
CA ASP A 292 3.13 -3.45 -15.77
C ASP A 292 1.73 -2.84 -15.89
N LEU A 293 1.46 -1.77 -15.13
CA LEU A 293 0.21 -1.01 -15.22
C LEU A 293 -0.03 -0.50 -16.64
N ASN A 294 0.96 0.19 -17.23
CA ASN A 294 0.85 0.77 -18.56
C ASN A 294 0.58 -0.29 -19.63
N PHE A 295 1.30 -1.42 -19.57
CA PHE A 295 1.14 -2.51 -20.52
C PHE A 295 -0.22 -3.18 -20.39
N MET A 296 -0.64 -3.48 -19.16
CA MET A 296 -1.91 -4.16 -18.91
C MET A 296 -3.11 -3.28 -19.23
N ALA A 297 -3.06 -2.00 -18.88
CA ALA A 297 -4.08 -1.01 -19.23
C ALA A 297 -4.24 -0.89 -20.74
N ASP A 298 -3.15 -0.71 -21.48
CA ASP A 298 -3.15 -0.61 -22.95
C ASP A 298 -3.73 -1.88 -23.59
N LEU A 299 -3.38 -3.05 -23.05
CA LEU A 299 -3.85 -4.31 -23.60
C LEU A 299 -5.35 -4.53 -23.33
N VAL A 300 -5.80 -4.28 -22.10
CA VAL A 300 -7.19 -4.48 -21.68
C VAL A 300 -8.14 -3.47 -22.33
N THR A 301 -7.64 -2.27 -22.64
CA THR A 301 -8.40 -1.23 -23.36
C THR A 301 -8.21 -1.27 -24.88
N GLU A 302 -7.39 -2.19 -25.39
CA GLU A 302 -7.01 -2.27 -26.80
C GLU A 302 -6.42 -0.95 -27.37
N GLY A 303 -5.69 -0.21 -26.53
CA GLY A 303 -5.14 1.12 -26.83
C GLY A 303 -4.06 1.13 -27.93
N GLY A 304 -3.43 -0.01 -28.20
CA GLY A 304 -2.53 -0.19 -29.33
C GLY A 304 -1.12 0.41 -29.18
N ARG A 305 -0.75 0.90 -27.98
CA ARG A 305 0.51 1.63 -27.74
C ARG A 305 1.71 0.72 -27.59
N TYR A 306 1.56 -0.35 -26.80
CA TYR A 306 2.63 -1.30 -26.55
C TYR A 306 2.42 -2.53 -27.41
N ALA A 307 1.25 -3.14 -27.32
CA ALA A 307 0.84 -4.24 -28.19
C ALA A 307 -0.04 -3.70 -29.34
N PRO A 308 0.33 -3.90 -30.62
CA PRO A 308 -0.50 -3.54 -31.76
C PRO A 308 -1.94 -4.04 -31.62
N ALA A 309 -2.92 -3.17 -31.89
CA ALA A 309 -4.34 -3.53 -31.85
C ALA A 309 -4.63 -4.73 -32.76
N GLY A 310 -5.29 -5.76 -32.21
CA GLY A 310 -5.60 -7.00 -32.92
C GLY A 310 -4.45 -8.03 -33.02
N GLU A 311 -3.26 -7.75 -32.48
CA GLU A 311 -2.19 -8.74 -32.40
C GLU A 311 -2.57 -9.87 -31.43
N LYS A 312 -2.56 -11.11 -31.91
CA LYS A 312 -2.89 -12.27 -31.07
C LYS A 312 -1.67 -12.65 -30.23
N LEU A 313 -1.56 -12.10 -29.02
CA LEU A 313 -0.59 -12.57 -28.02
C LEU A 313 -0.91 -14.03 -27.66
N LYS A 314 -0.13 -14.96 -28.21
CA LYS A 314 -0.23 -16.40 -27.94
C LYS A 314 0.49 -16.70 -26.63
N VAL A 315 0.23 -17.86 -26.04
CA VAL A 315 0.96 -18.35 -24.85
C VAL A 315 2.48 -18.34 -25.06
N SER A 316 2.96 -18.57 -26.29
CA SER A 316 4.37 -18.55 -26.65
C SER A 316 4.94 -17.16 -27.01
N THR A 317 4.12 -16.12 -27.03
CA THR A 317 4.58 -14.76 -27.38
C THR A 317 5.46 -14.23 -26.25
N SER A 318 6.71 -13.86 -26.57
CA SER A 318 7.58 -13.19 -25.61
C SER A 318 7.03 -11.81 -25.27
N LEU A 319 6.83 -11.53 -23.98
CA LEU A 319 6.38 -10.22 -23.51
C LEU A 319 7.53 -9.21 -23.29
N THR A 320 8.79 -9.65 -23.41
CA THR A 320 9.98 -8.82 -23.19
C THR A 320 10.03 -7.55 -24.05
N PRO A 321 9.68 -7.57 -25.35
CA PRO A 321 9.70 -6.35 -26.17
C PRO A 321 8.69 -5.29 -25.68
N TYR A 322 7.52 -5.72 -25.21
CA TYR A 322 6.49 -4.84 -24.70
C TYR A 322 6.90 -4.23 -23.35
N LEU A 323 7.42 -5.06 -22.44
CA LEU A 323 7.97 -4.60 -21.16
C LEU A 323 9.06 -3.54 -21.36
N ARG A 324 10.02 -3.78 -22.29
CA ARG A 324 11.08 -2.80 -22.59
C ARG A 324 10.54 -1.45 -23.03
N ARG A 325 9.45 -1.43 -23.81
CA ARG A 325 8.80 -0.19 -24.23
C ARG A 325 8.02 0.45 -23.09
N ALA A 326 7.33 -0.35 -22.28
CA ALA A 326 6.55 0.13 -21.14
C ALA A 326 7.42 0.77 -20.04
N LEU A 327 8.67 0.30 -19.86
CA LEU A 327 9.63 0.89 -18.91
C LEU A 327 9.95 2.38 -19.16
N PHE A 328 9.69 2.91 -20.36
CA PHE A 328 9.88 4.34 -20.64
C PHE A 328 8.73 5.22 -20.16
N CYS A 329 7.57 4.63 -19.85
CA CYS A 329 6.39 5.35 -19.38
C CYS A 329 6.22 5.13 -17.87
N ASP A 330 6.37 6.19 -17.09
CA ASP A 330 6.15 6.19 -15.64
C ASP A 330 4.68 6.43 -15.29
N PHE A 331 4.37 6.69 -14.01
CA PHE A 331 2.99 6.92 -13.58
C PHE A 331 2.43 8.22 -14.14
N SER A 332 3.25 9.28 -14.20
CA SER A 332 2.86 10.55 -14.83
C SER A 332 2.52 10.34 -16.31
N CYS A 333 3.36 9.60 -17.04
CA CYS A 333 3.07 9.21 -18.41
C CYS A 333 1.78 8.37 -18.54
N TYR A 334 1.55 7.35 -17.69
CA TYR A 334 0.29 6.60 -17.67
C TYR A 334 -0.92 7.52 -17.51
N LEU A 335 -0.84 8.41 -16.53
CA LEU A 335 -1.92 9.34 -16.22
C LEU A 335 -2.21 10.24 -17.41
N GLU A 336 -1.21 10.94 -17.94
CA GLU A 336 -1.39 11.92 -19.02
C GLU A 336 -1.89 11.29 -20.32
N THR A 337 -1.51 10.04 -20.56
CA THR A 337 -1.62 9.47 -21.89
C THR A 337 -2.63 8.33 -22.00
N GLN A 338 -3.09 7.75 -20.89
CA GLN A 338 -4.11 6.71 -20.85
C GLN A 338 -5.31 7.12 -19.98
N LEU A 339 -5.08 7.50 -18.72
CA LEU A 339 -6.18 7.75 -17.77
C LEU A 339 -6.88 9.10 -17.99
N TRP A 340 -6.11 10.18 -18.07
CA TRP A 340 -6.60 11.55 -18.21
C TRP A 340 -7.46 11.74 -19.47
N PRO A 341 -7.08 11.27 -20.68
CA PRO A 341 -7.91 11.46 -21.86
C PRO A 341 -9.32 10.86 -21.71
N VAL A 342 -9.42 9.70 -21.08
CA VAL A 342 -10.72 9.02 -20.84
C VAL A 342 -11.54 9.77 -19.79
N TRP A 343 -10.90 10.18 -18.68
CA TRP A 343 -11.59 10.93 -17.63
C TRP A 343 -12.07 12.30 -18.12
N ASN A 344 -11.23 13.04 -18.86
CA ASN A 344 -11.54 14.37 -19.38
C ASN A 344 -12.69 14.34 -20.39
N ASN A 345 -12.74 13.33 -21.26
CA ASN A 345 -13.85 13.17 -22.21
C ASN A 345 -15.21 12.99 -21.51
N ALA A 346 -15.22 12.39 -20.32
CA ALA A 346 -16.43 12.24 -19.49
C ALA A 346 -16.71 13.46 -18.59
N ASN A 347 -15.78 14.42 -18.51
CA ASN A 347 -15.82 15.56 -17.59
C ASN A 347 -15.43 16.87 -18.31
N ASP A 348 -16.15 17.20 -19.38
CA ASP A 348 -15.83 18.36 -20.22
C ASP A 348 -15.74 19.66 -19.40
N GLY A 349 -14.69 20.46 -19.66
CA GLY A 349 -14.38 21.69 -18.95
C GLY A 349 -13.66 21.54 -17.60
N LYS A 350 -13.41 20.31 -17.11
CA LYS A 350 -12.57 20.08 -15.92
C LYS A 350 -11.08 19.98 -16.27
N SER A 351 -10.23 20.20 -15.28
CA SER A 351 -8.77 20.15 -15.37
C SER A 351 -8.20 18.87 -14.75
N ILE A 352 -6.89 18.64 -14.95
CA ILE A 352 -6.16 17.55 -14.31
C ILE A 352 -6.13 17.71 -12.79
N ASP A 353 -6.15 18.95 -12.29
CA ASP A 353 -6.20 19.24 -10.86
C ASP A 353 -7.57 18.87 -10.27
N ASP A 354 -8.66 19.00 -11.05
CA ASP A 354 -9.97 18.50 -10.64
C ASP A 354 -9.99 16.97 -10.54
N MET A 355 -9.34 16.27 -11.48
CA MET A 355 -9.19 14.81 -11.38
C MET A 355 -8.32 14.42 -10.18
N ALA A 356 -7.22 15.13 -9.94
CA ALA A 356 -6.35 14.90 -8.78
C ALA A 356 -7.13 15.09 -7.47
N TRP A 357 -7.95 16.14 -7.39
CA TRP A 357 -8.85 16.35 -6.25
C TRP A 357 -9.86 15.21 -6.09
N ASP A 358 -10.61 14.88 -7.14
CA ASP A 358 -11.67 13.85 -7.15
C ASP A 358 -11.13 12.44 -6.79
N THR A 359 -9.83 12.20 -6.93
CA THR A 359 -9.15 10.94 -6.62
C THR A 359 -8.35 10.98 -5.30
N SER A 360 -8.31 12.11 -4.63
CA SER A 360 -7.60 12.33 -3.36
C SER A 360 -8.49 12.06 -2.14
N LEU A 361 -7.87 11.83 -0.98
CA LEU A 361 -8.57 11.81 0.30
C LEU A 361 -9.21 13.17 0.65
N TYR A 362 -8.75 14.28 0.06
CA TYR A 362 -9.38 15.58 0.26
C TYR A 362 -10.85 15.58 -0.18
N SER A 363 -11.18 14.89 -1.27
CA SER A 363 -12.56 14.80 -1.78
C SER A 363 -13.54 14.13 -0.81
N ILE A 364 -13.04 13.25 0.07
CA ILE A 364 -13.83 12.52 1.07
C ILE A 364 -13.49 12.93 2.52
N ALA A 365 -12.84 14.09 2.70
CA ALA A 365 -12.34 14.52 4.01
C ALA A 365 -13.43 14.61 5.08
N GLY A 366 -14.62 15.08 4.73
CA GLY A 366 -15.76 15.13 5.66
C GLY A 366 -16.13 13.75 6.18
N PHE A 367 -16.24 12.76 5.29
CA PHE A 367 -16.51 11.38 5.65
C PHE A 367 -15.43 10.79 6.59
N LEU A 368 -14.15 11.03 6.29
CA LEU A 368 -13.03 10.51 7.09
C LEU A 368 -12.96 11.15 8.48
N ARG A 369 -13.30 12.43 8.59
CA ARG A 369 -13.34 13.17 9.85
C ARG A 369 -14.46 12.71 10.76
N ASP A 370 -15.65 12.51 10.19
CA ASP A 370 -16.85 12.24 10.95
C ASP A 370 -17.02 10.74 11.29
N ASN A 371 -16.24 9.86 10.66
CA ASN A 371 -16.32 8.41 10.89
C ASN A 371 -15.30 7.94 11.95
N PRO A 372 -15.74 7.56 13.17
CA PRO A 372 -14.85 7.15 14.25
C PRO A 372 -14.21 5.78 14.02
N ASN A 373 -14.74 4.99 13.09
CA ASN A 373 -14.28 3.63 12.82
C ASN A 373 -13.09 3.58 11.85
N ILE A 374 -12.54 4.72 11.43
CA ILE A 374 -11.42 4.78 10.49
C ILE A 374 -10.19 5.35 11.20
N ALA A 375 -9.03 4.72 11.11
CA ALA A 375 -7.77 5.29 11.59
C ALA A 375 -6.76 5.36 10.44
N ALA A 376 -5.83 6.31 10.54
CA ALA A 376 -4.74 6.45 9.59
C ALA A 376 -3.41 6.34 10.34
N LEU A 377 -2.55 5.44 9.88
CA LEU A 377 -1.19 5.29 10.37
C LEU A 377 -0.23 5.85 9.33
N THR A 378 0.65 6.76 9.72
CA THR A 378 1.65 7.30 8.81
C THR A 378 2.92 7.72 9.56
N ASN A 379 3.98 7.97 8.80
CA ASN A 379 5.26 8.43 9.30
C ASN A 379 5.51 9.88 8.86
N ALA A 380 6.13 10.68 9.73
CA ALA A 380 6.49 12.07 9.42
C ALA A 380 7.53 12.19 8.30
N ASP A 381 8.35 11.16 8.14
CA ASP A 381 9.38 11.03 7.10
C ASP A 381 8.92 10.24 5.86
N ASP A 382 7.62 9.99 5.69
CA ASP A 382 7.08 9.32 4.50
C ASP A 382 7.24 10.19 3.25
N PHE A 383 8.21 9.84 2.40
CA PHE A 383 8.62 10.64 1.24
C PHE A 383 7.56 10.74 0.14
N ILE A 384 6.50 9.92 0.15
CA ILE A 384 5.40 10.04 -0.82
C ILE A 384 4.43 11.17 -0.47
N LEU A 385 4.50 11.71 0.75
CA LEU A 385 3.64 12.78 1.24
C LEU A 385 4.30 14.14 1.07
N THR A 386 3.49 15.15 0.78
CA THR A 386 3.86 16.55 1.02
C THR A 386 3.63 16.91 2.49
N ALA A 387 4.20 18.04 2.94
CA ALA A 387 3.89 18.57 4.28
C ALA A 387 2.39 18.83 4.48
N ASP A 388 1.69 19.26 3.43
CA ASP A 388 0.24 19.51 3.46
C ASP A 388 -0.57 18.20 3.52
N ASN A 389 -0.06 17.12 2.90
CA ASN A 389 -0.66 15.79 3.02
C ASN A 389 -0.47 15.24 4.44
N TYR A 390 0.72 15.35 5.01
CA TYR A 390 0.96 14.93 6.40
C TYR A 390 0.05 15.71 7.37
N ARG A 391 -0.02 17.04 7.22
CA ARG A 391 -0.91 17.89 8.02
C ARG A 391 -2.39 17.50 7.85
N PHE A 392 -2.83 17.18 6.64
CA PHE A 392 -4.19 16.71 6.38
C PHE A 392 -4.52 15.44 7.17
N ILE A 393 -3.61 14.46 7.23
CA ILE A 393 -3.82 13.23 8.01
C ILE A 393 -3.98 13.58 9.49
N THR A 394 -3.05 14.36 10.04
CA THR A 394 -3.08 14.79 11.45
C THR A 394 -4.38 15.50 11.81
N GLU A 395 -4.81 16.47 10.99
CA GLU A 395 -6.02 17.27 11.25
C GLU A 395 -7.32 16.50 11.02
N THR A 396 -7.38 15.63 10.00
CA THR A 396 -8.61 14.92 9.62
C THR A 396 -8.93 13.78 10.58
N PHE A 397 -7.92 13.04 11.02
CA PHE A 397 -8.11 11.87 11.88
C PHE A 397 -7.99 12.20 13.38
N GLY A 398 -7.31 13.30 13.75
CA GLY A 398 -7.16 13.71 15.15
C GLY A 398 -6.52 12.61 16.00
N GLU A 399 -7.18 12.19 17.07
CA GLU A 399 -6.72 11.09 17.93
C GLU A 399 -6.64 9.73 17.20
N ARG A 400 -7.32 9.58 16.04
CA ARG A 400 -7.25 8.39 15.18
C ARG A 400 -6.07 8.42 14.20
N ALA A 401 -5.24 9.48 14.25
CA ALA A 401 -3.99 9.57 13.51
C ALA A 401 -2.87 8.88 14.33
N LEU A 402 -2.44 7.70 13.90
CA LEU A 402 -1.33 6.95 14.49
C LEU A 402 -0.02 7.44 13.84
N LEU A 403 0.57 8.46 14.42
CA LEU A 403 1.71 9.19 13.86
C LEU A 403 3.03 8.72 14.47
N TYR A 404 4.00 8.41 13.61
CA TYR A 404 5.35 8.05 14.03
C TYR A 404 6.38 9.01 13.41
N PRO A 405 7.48 9.33 14.11
CA PRO A 405 8.52 10.22 13.59
C PRO A 405 9.26 9.59 12.39
N HIS A 406 9.48 8.28 12.46
CA HIS A 406 10.33 7.53 11.55
C HIS A 406 9.66 6.23 11.09
N GLY A 407 9.97 5.85 9.86
CA GLY A 407 9.50 4.62 9.25
C GLY A 407 9.45 4.67 7.73
N GLY A 408 9.71 5.82 7.12
CA GLY A 408 9.60 6.02 5.68
C GLY A 408 8.22 5.58 5.18
N HIS A 409 8.18 4.89 4.05
CA HIS A 409 6.94 4.36 3.50
C HIS A 409 6.63 2.93 3.99
N GLY A 410 6.28 2.83 5.28
CA GLY A 410 5.80 1.60 5.92
C GLY A 410 6.88 0.64 6.43
N GLY A 411 8.10 1.13 6.69
CA GLY A 411 9.20 0.35 7.23
C GLY A 411 9.01 -0.11 8.67
N ASN A 412 8.27 0.67 9.45
CA ASN A 412 7.95 0.39 10.86
C ASN A 412 6.71 -0.50 11.06
N LEU A 413 6.01 -0.92 10.00
CA LEU A 413 4.75 -1.68 10.11
C LEU A 413 4.90 -3.06 10.76
N GLN A 414 6.13 -3.59 10.86
CA GLN A 414 6.40 -4.84 11.56
C GLN A 414 6.85 -4.61 13.00
N HIS A 415 7.15 -3.37 13.39
CA HIS A 415 7.62 -3.04 14.73
C HIS A 415 6.59 -3.43 15.79
N ARG A 416 7.02 -4.11 16.85
CA ARG A 416 6.13 -4.68 17.87
C ARG A 416 5.11 -3.69 18.45
N ASP A 417 5.53 -2.46 18.72
CA ASP A 417 4.65 -1.43 19.31
C ASP A 417 3.69 -0.86 18.27
N VAL A 418 4.13 -0.78 17.01
CA VAL A 418 3.29 -0.38 15.87
C VAL A 418 2.21 -1.43 15.64
N VAL A 419 2.59 -2.72 15.63
CA VAL A 419 1.66 -3.85 15.53
C VAL A 419 0.68 -3.88 16.69
N ALA A 420 1.15 -3.69 17.93
CA ALA A 420 0.27 -3.62 19.10
C ALA A 420 -0.77 -2.50 18.96
N THR A 421 -0.36 -1.33 18.46
CA THR A 421 -1.27 -0.20 18.21
C THR A 421 -2.28 -0.52 17.10
N MET A 422 -1.84 -1.13 16.00
CA MET A 422 -2.74 -1.58 14.92
C MET A 422 -3.77 -2.58 15.44
N LEU A 423 -3.34 -3.57 16.23
CA LEU A 423 -4.23 -4.57 16.82
C LEU A 423 -5.22 -3.95 17.80
N HIS A 424 -4.77 -3.06 18.68
CA HIS A 424 -5.63 -2.37 19.63
C HIS A 424 -6.78 -1.63 18.93
N PHE A 425 -6.49 -0.88 17.87
CA PHE A 425 -7.53 -0.22 17.07
C PHE A 425 -8.49 -1.24 16.42
N MET A 426 -7.93 -2.30 15.83
CA MET A 426 -8.70 -3.27 15.06
C MET A 426 -9.58 -4.14 15.93
N GLU A 427 -9.10 -4.61 17.10
CA GLU A 427 -9.88 -5.38 18.06
C GLU A 427 -11.06 -4.58 18.63
N GLY A 428 -10.89 -3.26 18.77
CA GLY A 428 -11.86 -2.36 19.39
C GLY A 428 -11.77 -2.39 20.92
N ASP A 429 -12.48 -1.48 21.58
CA ASP A 429 -12.55 -1.51 23.04
C ASP A 429 -13.27 -2.80 23.48
N VAL A 430 -12.58 -3.63 24.26
CA VAL A 430 -13.20 -4.74 24.98
C VAL A 430 -14.14 -4.11 26.01
N GLN A 431 -15.44 -4.10 25.70
CA GLN A 431 -16.46 -3.67 26.67
C GLN A 431 -16.60 -4.66 27.82
#